data_AF-Q47LX6-F1
#
_entry.id   AF-Q47LX6-F1
#
_cell.length_a   1.000
_cell.length_b   1.000
_cell.length_c   1.000
_cell.angle_alpha   90.00
_cell.angle_beta   90.00
_cell.angle_gamma   90.00
#
_symmetry.space_group_name_H-M   'P 1'
#
loop_
_entity.id
_entity.type
_entity.pdbx_description
1 polymer ?
#
loop_
_entity_poly.entity_id
_entity_poly.type
_entity_poly.pdbx_seq_one_letter_code
_entity_poly.pdbx_strand_id
1 'polypeptide(L)'
;MKLLVENRFALLFLVVVALSALFGVAHLTAAALPSSTADAEPVLAPVESTTRLCPTPQGEEIRALVAGYAPGTQDTDDGVLETAPNTADASPARPATEVGEPWQHEPEETESGTVVRAERGFAAGAEITHLTAGESGTTEARCAEPSSSTWFAAPGGTELKDLRLHLANIDETAATVNVDLYAPDGPTFSLETRGITVDPYTEVELSVLPLVEHAEAVAVHVRTNAGRVAAALYAQRSGRDADWVPATAAPATSHVIPGIPGGDGNRRLILAAVSDEPTTVQLRLLTPDGEVDAETLTDVEVAPAATTRVSLEGPMERRDATLVVIADHPVVVGVAIRHPDEGAAYTAATEPLTPGPDARAVAPPPFDDAEHALLLGAPEKAATVTLTPVEARGEQGEPLRVTVEAGSTLAPDLDRADGAVAWLVEVVEGGPVHAARMVTVDGTSSVLPLLPAPVQVPLPPVVNSMTGIVP
;
A
#
# COMPACT_ATOMS: atom_id res chain seq x y z
N MET A 1 70.86 14.15 -23.46
CA MET A 1 69.82 14.68 -22.55
C MET A 1 69.38 16.13 -22.82
N LYS A 2 70.11 16.97 -23.59
CA LYS A 2 69.64 18.34 -23.94
C LYS A 2 68.48 18.41 -24.95
N LEU A 3 68.31 17.40 -25.82
CA LEU A 3 67.23 17.38 -26.83
C LEU A 3 65.83 17.07 -26.28
N LEU A 4 65.71 16.56 -25.05
CA LEU A 4 64.41 16.28 -24.40
C LEU A 4 63.80 17.49 -23.69
N VAL A 5 64.61 18.52 -23.37
CA VAL A 5 64.17 19.71 -22.63
C VAL A 5 63.71 20.85 -23.56
N GLU A 6 64.23 20.87 -24.79
CA GLU A 6 63.95 21.89 -25.80
C GLU A 6 62.64 21.62 -26.58
N ASN A 7 62.16 20.37 -26.57
CA ASN A 7 60.94 19.95 -27.27
C ASN A 7 59.79 19.54 -26.34
N ARG A 8 59.80 19.99 -25.08
CA ARG A 8 58.75 19.67 -24.09
C ARG A 8 57.33 20.03 -24.56
N PHE A 9 57.21 21.10 -25.35
CA PHE A 9 55.94 21.53 -25.94
C PHE A 9 55.51 20.64 -27.11
N ALA A 10 56.46 20.11 -27.89
CA ALA A 10 56.16 19.18 -28.97
C ALA A 10 55.61 17.85 -28.43
N LEU A 11 56.14 17.38 -27.30
CA LEU A 11 55.69 16.16 -26.64
C LEU A 11 54.29 16.33 -26.03
N LEU A 12 54.02 17.48 -25.39
CA LEU A 12 52.68 17.87 -24.91
C LEU A 12 51.66 17.95 -26.05
N PHE A 13 52.04 18.56 -27.18
CA PHE A 13 51.18 18.66 -28.36
C PHE A 13 50.85 17.25 -28.92
N LEU A 14 51.83 16.35 -28.97
CA LEU A 14 51.63 14.97 -29.44
C LEU A 14 50.69 14.18 -28.52
N VAL A 15 50.78 14.37 -27.20
CA VAL A 15 49.86 13.78 -26.22
C VAL A 15 48.44 14.30 -26.40
N VAL A 16 48.27 15.61 -26.59
CA VAL A 16 46.96 16.22 -26.83
C VAL A 16 46.36 15.70 -28.14
N VAL A 17 47.13 15.61 -29.22
CA VAL A 17 46.67 15.05 -30.50
C VAL A 17 46.30 13.57 -30.35
N ALA A 18 47.09 12.78 -29.63
CA ALA A 18 46.79 11.37 -29.37
C ALA A 18 45.51 11.20 -28.54
N LEU A 19 45.32 12.00 -27.49
CA LEU A 19 44.10 11.98 -26.67
C LEU A 19 42.88 12.45 -27.47
N SER A 20 43.04 13.47 -28.32
CA SER A 20 41.97 13.96 -29.20
C SER A 20 41.58 12.90 -30.24
N ALA A 21 42.55 12.17 -30.78
CA ALA A 21 42.30 11.07 -31.70
C ALA A 21 41.63 9.89 -30.98
N LEU A 22 42.04 9.55 -29.76
CA LEU A 22 41.41 8.52 -28.94
C LEU A 22 39.96 8.89 -28.58
N PHE A 23 39.70 10.12 -28.14
CA PHE A 23 38.34 10.60 -27.86
C PHE A 23 37.49 10.70 -29.13
N GLY A 24 38.08 11.12 -30.26
CA GLY A 24 37.40 11.19 -31.54
C GLY A 24 37.02 9.80 -32.07
N VAL A 25 37.92 8.82 -31.96
CA VAL A 25 37.65 7.42 -32.28
C VAL A 25 36.59 6.86 -31.33
N ALA A 26 36.70 7.12 -30.02
CA ALA A 26 35.70 6.69 -29.04
C ALA A 26 34.31 7.25 -29.35
N HIS A 27 34.19 8.54 -29.71
CA HIS A 27 32.93 9.15 -30.12
C HIS A 27 32.36 8.54 -31.40
N LEU A 28 33.22 8.28 -32.40
CA LEU A 28 32.80 7.66 -33.66
C LEU A 28 32.40 6.20 -33.47
N THR A 29 33.05 5.46 -32.58
CA THR A 29 32.69 4.07 -32.26
C THR A 29 31.51 3.99 -31.30
N ALA A 30 31.29 4.99 -30.45
CA ALA A 30 30.12 5.05 -29.57
C ALA A 30 28.81 5.14 -30.37
N ALA A 31 28.84 5.83 -31.52
CA ALA A 31 27.70 5.84 -32.45
C ALA A 31 27.48 4.51 -33.19
N ALA A 32 28.46 3.59 -33.16
CA ALA A 32 28.39 2.25 -33.74
C ALA A 32 28.11 1.16 -32.70
N LEU A 33 28.09 1.50 -31.40
CA LEU A 33 27.53 0.62 -30.39
C LEU A 33 26.02 0.56 -30.63
N PRO A 34 25.40 -0.63 -30.68
CA PRO A 34 23.95 -0.71 -30.69
C PRO A 34 23.45 0.07 -29.48
N SER A 35 22.50 0.96 -29.69
CA SER A 35 21.82 1.68 -28.61
C SER A 35 21.36 0.63 -27.60
N SER A 36 22.01 0.54 -26.45
CA SER A 36 21.36 -0.12 -25.34
C SER A 36 20.14 0.73 -25.02
N THR A 37 19.01 0.08 -24.78
CA THR A 37 17.80 0.65 -24.16
C THR A 37 16.91 1.53 -25.05
N ALA A 38 15.97 0.91 -25.77
CA ALA A 38 14.68 1.55 -26.06
C ALA A 38 13.50 0.58 -26.24
N ASP A 39 13.69 -0.64 -26.77
CA ASP A 39 12.55 -1.47 -27.25
C ASP A 39 12.57 -2.96 -26.81
N ALA A 40 13.24 -3.31 -25.71
CA ALA A 40 13.02 -4.66 -25.18
C ALA A 40 11.68 -4.67 -24.44
N GLU A 41 10.66 -5.32 -25.01
CA GLU A 41 9.40 -5.59 -24.30
C GLU A 41 9.74 -6.26 -22.96
N PRO A 42 9.18 -5.76 -21.84
CA PRO A 42 9.45 -6.34 -20.53
C PRO A 42 8.98 -7.79 -20.53
N VAL A 43 9.89 -8.70 -20.17
CA VAL A 43 9.54 -10.11 -19.99
C VAL A 43 8.72 -10.22 -18.73
N LEU A 44 7.48 -10.65 -18.85
CA LEU A 44 6.61 -10.93 -17.70
C LEU A 44 6.96 -12.30 -17.12
N ALA A 45 7.10 -12.38 -15.80
CA ALA A 45 7.29 -13.63 -15.07
C ALA A 45 6.11 -13.86 -14.13
N PRO A 46 5.64 -15.12 -13.95
CA PRO A 46 4.60 -15.41 -13.00
C PRO A 46 5.07 -15.14 -11.56
N VAL A 47 4.14 -14.75 -10.70
CA VAL A 47 4.41 -14.65 -9.26
C VAL A 47 4.45 -16.07 -8.68
N GLU A 48 5.66 -16.54 -8.32
CA GLU A 48 5.86 -17.90 -7.81
C GLU A 48 5.74 -18.02 -6.29
N SER A 49 5.90 -16.91 -5.55
CA SER A 49 5.81 -16.91 -4.10
C SER A 49 5.37 -15.56 -3.55
N THR A 50 4.57 -15.58 -2.51
CA THR A 50 4.22 -14.41 -1.69
C THR A 50 4.44 -14.75 -0.23
N THR A 51 4.96 -13.79 0.53
CA THR A 51 5.06 -13.89 1.99
C THR A 51 4.49 -12.62 2.57
N ARG A 52 3.55 -12.79 3.49
CA ARG A 52 2.83 -11.72 4.18
C ARG A 52 2.87 -11.97 5.68
N LEU A 53 2.84 -10.90 6.45
CA LEU A 53 2.65 -10.96 7.89
C LEU A 53 1.39 -10.19 8.27
N CYS A 54 0.45 -10.90 8.86
CA CYS A 54 -0.72 -10.30 9.50
C CYS A 54 -0.31 -9.84 10.91
N PRO A 55 -0.60 -8.59 11.30
CA PRO A 55 -0.23 -8.10 12.62
C PRO A 55 -0.99 -8.86 13.72
N THR A 56 -0.44 -8.86 14.93
CA THR A 56 -1.06 -9.49 16.10
C THR A 56 -2.46 -8.89 16.34
N PRO A 57 -3.51 -9.72 16.53
CA PRO A 57 -4.84 -9.24 16.89
C PRO A 57 -4.83 -8.32 18.12
N GLN A 58 -5.65 -7.26 18.10
CA GLN A 58 -5.68 -6.25 19.16
C GLN A 58 -7.00 -6.31 19.93
N GLY A 59 -6.93 -6.16 21.26
CA GLY A 59 -8.08 -6.18 22.17
C GLY A 59 -8.24 -7.48 22.94
N GLU A 60 -9.23 -7.51 23.82
CA GLU A 60 -9.64 -8.68 24.61
C GLU A 60 -10.98 -9.22 24.06
N GLU A 61 -11.28 -10.50 24.30
CA GLU A 61 -12.55 -11.15 23.90
C GLU A 61 -12.92 -10.93 22.42
N ILE A 62 -11.95 -11.14 21.52
CA ILE A 62 -12.10 -10.90 20.08
C ILE A 62 -12.34 -12.18 19.29
N ARG A 63 -13.04 -12.05 18.16
CA ARG A 63 -12.94 -12.97 17.02
C ARG A 63 -11.84 -12.45 16.11
N ALA A 64 -10.92 -13.33 15.68
CA ALA A 64 -9.87 -12.99 14.74
C ALA A 64 -9.90 -13.94 13.54
N LEU A 65 -9.67 -13.42 12.35
CA LEU A 65 -9.73 -14.16 11.10
C LEU A 65 -8.61 -13.68 10.18
N VAL A 66 -7.72 -14.58 9.79
CA VAL A 66 -6.81 -14.39 8.65
C VAL A 66 -7.45 -15.05 7.45
N ALA A 67 -7.68 -14.28 6.39
CA ALA A 67 -8.33 -14.76 5.18
C ALA A 67 -7.56 -14.30 3.95
N GLY A 68 -7.64 -15.09 2.89
CA GLY A 68 -7.01 -14.74 1.63
C GLY A 68 -7.72 -15.38 0.45
N TYR A 69 -7.47 -14.80 -0.72
CA TYR A 69 -7.89 -15.38 -1.98
C TYR A 69 -6.84 -15.09 -3.04
N ALA A 70 -6.45 -16.14 -3.75
CA ALA A 70 -5.60 -16.08 -4.92
C ALA A 70 -6.41 -16.67 -6.09
N PRO A 71 -6.81 -15.87 -7.09
CA PRO A 71 -7.57 -16.38 -8.22
C PRO A 71 -6.73 -17.32 -9.11
N GLY A 72 -5.41 -17.33 -8.92
CA GLY A 72 -4.47 -18.18 -9.65
C GLY A 72 -4.44 -17.88 -11.15
N THR A 73 -3.81 -18.77 -11.91
CA THR A 73 -3.90 -18.83 -13.37
C THR A 73 -4.44 -20.19 -13.79
N GLN A 74 -5.09 -20.30 -14.96
CA GLN A 74 -5.68 -21.56 -15.45
C GLN A 74 -4.69 -22.74 -15.56
N ASP A 75 -3.39 -22.50 -15.44
CA ASP A 75 -2.32 -23.51 -15.59
C ASP A 75 -1.62 -23.87 -14.25
N THR A 76 -2.08 -23.36 -13.11
CA THR A 76 -1.48 -23.63 -11.79
C THR A 76 -2.43 -24.39 -10.88
N ASP A 77 -2.52 -25.71 -11.06
CA ASP A 77 -3.32 -26.61 -10.19
C ASP A 77 -2.56 -27.02 -8.91
N ASP A 78 -1.32 -26.56 -8.73
CA ASP A 78 -0.49 -26.88 -7.58
C ASP A 78 0.01 -25.64 -6.83
N GLY A 79 0.27 -25.83 -5.54
CA GLY A 79 0.71 -24.76 -4.67
C GLY A 79 0.83 -25.21 -3.22
N VAL A 80 1.51 -24.40 -2.44
CA VAL A 80 1.60 -24.57 -0.99
C VAL A 80 1.10 -23.29 -0.34
N LEU A 81 0.19 -23.44 0.62
CA LEU A 81 -0.24 -22.39 1.51
C LEU A 81 0.07 -22.82 2.94
N GLU A 82 0.82 -21.99 3.65
CA GLU A 82 1.26 -22.24 5.01
C GLU A 82 1.01 -21.01 5.88
N THR A 83 0.46 -21.23 7.07
CA THR A 83 0.26 -20.22 8.11
C THR A 83 1.03 -20.61 9.36
N ALA A 84 1.65 -19.66 10.05
CA ALA A 84 2.38 -19.92 11.28
C ALA A 84 2.48 -18.65 12.14
N PRO A 85 2.50 -18.74 13.48
CA PRO A 85 2.95 -17.63 14.32
C PRO A 85 4.37 -17.20 13.94
N ASN A 86 4.68 -15.90 14.04
CA ASN A 86 6.02 -15.37 13.78
C ASN A 86 6.98 -15.68 14.94
N THR A 87 7.33 -16.95 15.10
CA THR A 87 8.30 -17.42 16.10
C THR A 87 9.26 -18.42 15.47
N ALA A 88 10.49 -18.49 15.99
CA ALA A 88 11.55 -19.33 15.41
C ALA A 88 11.22 -20.83 15.40
N ASP A 89 10.43 -21.30 16.37
CA ASP A 89 10.09 -22.71 16.56
C ASP A 89 8.68 -23.06 16.01
N ALA A 90 8.00 -22.11 15.35
CA ALA A 90 6.66 -22.34 14.83
C ALA A 90 6.65 -23.45 13.77
N SER A 91 5.70 -24.37 13.91
CA SER A 91 5.43 -25.39 12.89
C SER A 91 4.32 -24.88 11.96
N PRO A 92 4.58 -24.70 10.66
CA PRO A 92 3.54 -24.20 9.77
C PRO A 92 2.35 -25.14 9.67
N ALA A 93 1.16 -24.57 9.86
CA ALA A 93 -0.11 -25.20 9.55
C ALA A 93 -0.42 -25.03 8.06
N ARG A 94 -1.15 -26.01 7.49
CA ARG A 94 -1.66 -25.94 6.12
C ARG A 94 -3.18 -25.87 6.18
N PRO A 95 -3.79 -24.72 5.83
CA PRO A 95 -5.24 -24.64 5.69
C PRO A 95 -5.75 -25.71 4.71
N ALA A 96 -6.90 -26.30 5.01
CA ALA A 96 -7.52 -27.31 4.15
C ALA A 96 -8.26 -26.61 3.00
N THR A 97 -7.54 -26.28 1.93
CA THR A 97 -8.03 -25.51 0.78
C THR A 97 -7.35 -25.96 -0.51
N GLU A 98 -8.04 -25.82 -1.63
CA GLU A 98 -7.51 -26.02 -2.98
C GLU A 98 -7.14 -24.69 -3.64
N VAL A 99 -6.24 -24.73 -4.63
CA VAL A 99 -5.89 -23.51 -5.39
C VAL A 99 -7.15 -22.98 -6.08
N GLY A 100 -7.36 -21.67 -6.02
CA GLY A 100 -8.55 -21.02 -6.56
C GLY A 100 -9.75 -21.00 -5.60
N GLU A 101 -9.64 -21.61 -4.41
CA GLU A 101 -10.60 -21.44 -3.33
C GLU A 101 -10.19 -20.29 -2.41
N PRO A 102 -11.13 -19.42 -1.99
CA PRO A 102 -10.91 -18.54 -0.85
C PRO A 102 -10.69 -19.35 0.42
N TRP A 103 -9.80 -18.89 1.29
CA TRP A 103 -9.46 -19.60 2.51
C TRP A 103 -9.53 -18.69 3.74
N GLN A 104 -9.75 -19.33 4.88
CA GLN A 104 -9.92 -18.70 6.19
C GLN A 104 -9.13 -19.50 7.22
N HIS A 105 -8.52 -18.79 8.17
CA HIS A 105 -7.73 -19.36 9.26
C HIS A 105 -7.90 -18.52 10.51
N GLU A 106 -8.30 -19.15 11.60
CA GLU A 106 -8.27 -18.52 12.93
C GLU A 106 -6.81 -18.50 13.42
N PRO A 107 -6.23 -17.32 13.68
CA PRO A 107 -4.85 -17.23 14.15
C PRO A 107 -4.72 -17.80 15.57
N GLU A 108 -3.54 -18.34 15.87
CA GLU A 108 -3.24 -18.82 17.23
C GLU A 108 -3.17 -17.66 18.23
N GLU A 109 -3.65 -17.88 19.45
CA GLU A 109 -3.56 -16.91 20.56
C GLU A 109 -2.10 -16.79 21.05
N THR A 110 -1.32 -15.97 20.36
CA THR A 110 0.09 -15.69 20.68
C THR A 110 0.36 -14.19 20.69
N GLU A 111 1.49 -13.78 21.29
CA GLU A 111 1.98 -12.40 21.25
C GLU A 111 2.72 -12.08 19.93
N SER A 112 2.50 -12.85 18.86
CA SER A 112 3.18 -12.69 17.58
C SER A 112 2.21 -12.70 16.41
N GLY A 113 2.50 -11.89 15.39
CA GLY A 113 1.71 -11.87 14.16
C GLY A 113 1.72 -13.22 13.43
N THR A 114 0.78 -13.40 12.49
CA THR A 114 0.68 -14.61 11.68
C THR A 114 1.42 -14.43 10.36
N VAL A 115 2.42 -15.26 10.10
CA VAL A 115 3.12 -15.34 8.81
C VAL A 115 2.31 -16.24 7.88
N VAL A 116 2.02 -15.73 6.69
CA VAL A 116 1.41 -16.49 5.60
C VAL A 116 2.41 -16.61 4.46
N ARG A 117 2.73 -17.86 4.09
CA ARG A 117 3.60 -18.19 2.95
C ARG A 117 2.75 -18.90 1.92
N ALA A 118 2.73 -18.36 0.71
CA ALA A 118 2.02 -18.93 -0.41
C ALA A 118 2.99 -19.11 -1.58
N GLU A 119 2.92 -20.27 -2.23
CA GLU A 119 3.74 -20.64 -3.38
C GLU A 119 2.86 -21.09 -4.55
N ARG A 120 3.35 -20.84 -5.78
CA ARG A 120 2.71 -21.20 -7.05
C ARG A 120 1.26 -20.71 -7.13
N GLY A 121 0.28 -21.61 -7.27
CA GLY A 121 -1.13 -21.27 -7.44
C GLY A 121 -1.73 -20.41 -6.32
N PHE A 122 -1.18 -20.49 -5.10
CA PHE A 122 -1.62 -19.64 -3.98
C PHE A 122 -0.93 -18.27 -3.93
N ALA A 123 0.10 -18.03 -4.74
CA ALA A 123 0.85 -16.77 -4.73
C ALA A 123 0.35 -15.78 -5.77
N ALA A 124 -0.02 -16.26 -6.96
CA ALA A 124 -0.41 -15.41 -8.08
C ALA A 124 -1.71 -14.65 -7.80
N GLY A 125 -1.61 -13.32 -7.73
CA GLY A 125 -2.75 -12.43 -7.45
C GLY A 125 -3.33 -12.59 -6.04
N ALA A 126 -2.54 -13.08 -5.09
CA ALA A 126 -2.99 -13.28 -3.72
C ALA A 126 -3.18 -11.95 -2.96
N GLU A 127 -4.36 -11.75 -2.40
CA GLU A 127 -4.63 -10.75 -1.38
C GLU A 127 -4.90 -11.45 -0.05
N ILE A 128 -4.30 -10.95 1.03
CA ILE A 128 -4.34 -11.59 2.35
C ILE A 128 -4.59 -10.52 3.39
N THR A 129 -5.63 -10.71 4.18
CA THR A 129 -6.12 -9.74 5.16
C THR A 129 -6.37 -10.40 6.50
N HIS A 130 -6.32 -9.58 7.53
CA HIS A 130 -6.62 -9.95 8.89
C HIS A 130 -7.76 -9.08 9.39
N LEU A 131 -8.84 -9.71 9.85
CA LEU A 131 -10.00 -9.06 10.42
C LEU A 131 -10.13 -9.44 11.89
N THR A 132 -10.47 -8.47 12.73
CA THR A 132 -10.86 -8.71 14.12
C THR A 132 -12.20 -8.05 14.41
N ALA A 133 -13.04 -8.70 15.21
CA ALA A 133 -14.27 -8.11 15.74
C ALA A 133 -14.37 -8.38 17.25
N GLY A 134 -14.66 -7.34 18.04
CA GLY A 134 -14.83 -7.47 19.49
C GLY A 134 -15.04 -6.13 20.18
N GLU A 135 -14.54 -6.00 21.41
CA GLU A 135 -14.76 -4.81 22.27
C GLU A 135 -14.17 -3.51 21.71
N SER A 136 -13.15 -3.60 20.86
CA SER A 136 -12.54 -2.43 20.19
C SER A 136 -13.21 -2.07 18.86
N GLY A 137 -14.25 -2.81 18.45
CA GLY A 137 -14.89 -2.66 17.14
C GLY A 137 -14.36 -3.66 16.12
N THR A 138 -14.67 -3.39 14.85
CA THR A 138 -14.19 -4.16 13.69
C THR A 138 -12.91 -3.50 13.20
N THR A 139 -11.83 -4.27 13.08
CA THR A 139 -10.58 -3.76 12.48
C THR A 139 -10.14 -4.66 11.34
N GLU A 140 -9.53 -4.07 10.33
CA GLU A 140 -9.02 -4.81 9.18
C GLU A 140 -7.62 -4.31 8.79
N ALA A 141 -6.69 -5.25 8.66
CA ALA A 141 -5.36 -5.00 8.13
C ALA A 141 -5.11 -5.84 6.89
N ARG A 142 -4.55 -5.22 5.84
CA ARG A 142 -3.80 -5.96 4.83
C ARG A 142 -2.55 -6.54 5.48
N CYS A 143 -2.36 -7.85 5.36
CA CYS A 143 -1.15 -8.50 5.87
C CYS A 143 0.05 -7.95 5.08
N ALA A 144 1.04 -7.42 5.79
CA ALA A 144 2.09 -6.62 5.21
C ALA A 144 3.16 -7.47 4.53
N GLU A 145 3.65 -7.01 3.39
CA GLU A 145 4.91 -7.49 2.83
C GLU A 145 6.08 -6.87 3.62
N PRO A 146 7.07 -7.67 4.07
CA PRO A 146 8.26 -7.10 4.69
C PRO A 146 8.99 -6.14 3.74
N SER A 147 9.11 -4.88 4.16
CA SER A 147 9.67 -3.79 3.36
C SER A 147 10.84 -3.11 4.07
N SER A 148 11.64 -2.38 3.30
CA SER A 148 12.65 -1.46 3.82
C SER A 148 12.12 -0.04 4.03
N SER A 149 10.93 0.27 3.51
CA SER A 149 10.31 1.59 3.62
C SER A 149 8.77 1.45 3.59
N THR A 150 8.10 1.99 4.61
CA THR A 150 6.63 2.00 4.72
C THR A 150 6.17 3.35 5.26
N TRP A 151 5.13 3.93 4.65
CA TRP A 151 4.55 5.20 5.06
C TRP A 151 3.12 5.03 5.56
N PHE A 152 2.76 5.78 6.58
CA PHE A 152 1.39 5.88 7.11
C PHE A 152 1.01 7.35 7.30
N ALA A 153 -0.26 7.68 7.12
CA ALA A 153 -0.84 8.97 7.42
C ALA A 153 -2.02 8.76 8.38
N ALA A 154 -1.90 9.24 9.62
CA ALA A 154 -2.81 8.93 10.71
C ALA A 154 -3.24 10.21 11.45
N PRO A 155 -4.35 10.17 12.21
CA PRO A 155 -4.66 11.22 13.17
C PRO A 155 -3.56 11.35 14.23
N GLY A 156 -3.40 12.55 14.79
CA GLY A 156 -2.48 12.79 15.90
C GLY A 156 -3.08 12.50 17.28
N GLY A 157 -2.29 12.70 18.33
CA GLY A 157 -2.66 12.35 19.71
C GLY A 157 -3.76 13.20 20.35
N THR A 158 -4.14 14.31 19.70
CA THR A 158 -5.33 15.07 20.12
C THR A 158 -6.64 14.33 19.84
N GLU A 159 -6.62 13.39 18.88
CA GLU A 159 -7.78 12.59 18.50
C GLU A 159 -7.71 11.16 19.03
N LEU A 160 -6.52 10.62 19.28
CA LEU A 160 -6.31 9.22 19.66
C LEU A 160 -6.00 9.03 21.16
N LYS A 161 -6.27 7.83 21.67
CA LYS A 161 -5.82 7.35 22.99
C LYS A 161 -4.69 6.35 22.89
N ASP A 162 -4.56 5.70 21.75
CA ASP A 162 -3.45 4.81 21.46
C ASP A 162 -3.09 4.92 19.98
N LEU A 163 -1.77 4.91 19.72
CA LEU A 163 -1.19 4.87 18.40
C LEU A 163 0.07 4.01 18.51
N ARG A 164 -0.05 2.75 18.10
CA ARG A 164 0.98 1.72 18.24
C ARG A 164 1.47 1.24 16.89
N LEU A 165 2.78 1.31 16.73
CA LEU A 165 3.47 0.79 15.57
C LEU A 165 4.00 -0.61 15.90
N HIS A 166 3.58 -1.59 15.11
CA HIS A 166 4.03 -2.97 15.17
C HIS A 166 5.12 -3.16 14.11
N LEU A 167 6.31 -3.60 14.55
CA LEU A 167 7.47 -3.86 13.71
C LEU A 167 7.89 -5.31 13.85
N ALA A 168 7.60 -6.13 12.85
CA ALA A 168 7.87 -7.55 12.91
C ALA A 168 8.88 -7.99 11.86
N ASN A 169 9.82 -8.82 12.31
CA ASN A 169 10.86 -9.40 11.49
C ASN A 169 10.57 -10.89 11.32
N ILE A 170 10.40 -11.32 10.07
CA ILE A 170 10.15 -12.73 9.72
C ILE A 170 11.40 -13.44 9.17
N ASP A 171 12.51 -12.72 9.06
CA ASP A 171 13.76 -13.20 8.49
C ASP A 171 14.66 -13.76 9.62
N GLU A 172 15.65 -14.58 9.25
CA GLU A 172 16.59 -15.22 10.19
C GLU A 172 17.68 -14.28 10.73
N THR A 173 17.73 -13.04 10.23
CA THR A 173 18.70 -12.01 10.62
C THR A 173 18.01 -10.81 11.21
N ALA A 174 18.60 -10.19 12.23
CA ALA A 174 18.04 -8.99 12.84
C ALA A 174 17.93 -7.83 11.84
N ALA A 175 16.84 -7.07 11.94
CA ALA A 175 16.65 -5.83 11.19
C ALA A 175 16.98 -4.61 12.07
N THR A 176 17.41 -3.52 11.46
CA THR A 176 17.63 -2.24 12.14
C THR A 176 16.72 -1.17 11.53
N VAL A 177 15.80 -0.64 12.33
CA VAL A 177 14.71 0.23 11.90
C VAL A 177 14.88 1.64 12.46
N ASN A 178 14.49 2.65 11.69
CA ASN A 178 14.25 4.01 12.16
C ASN A 178 12.81 4.39 11.85
N VAL A 179 12.19 5.11 12.78
CA VAL A 179 10.84 5.65 12.64
C VAL A 179 10.95 7.17 12.63
N ASP A 180 10.65 7.76 11.48
CA ASP A 180 10.57 9.20 11.27
C ASP A 180 9.10 9.64 11.42
N LEU A 181 8.85 10.65 12.24
CA LEU A 181 7.51 11.17 12.50
C LEU A 181 7.46 12.63 12.04
N TYR A 182 6.45 12.98 11.26
CA TYR A 182 6.15 14.34 10.85
C TYR A 182 4.89 14.80 11.56
N ALA A 183 4.95 15.94 12.23
CA ALA A 183 3.85 16.55 12.96
C ALA A 183 3.61 17.98 12.44
N PRO A 184 2.58 18.72 12.93
CA PRO A 184 2.28 20.05 12.42
C PRO A 184 3.40 21.08 12.63
N ASP A 185 4.21 20.89 13.67
CA ASP A 185 5.37 21.75 13.97
C ASP A 185 6.67 21.27 13.30
N GLY A 186 6.58 20.26 12.42
CA GLY A 186 7.71 19.67 11.71
C GLY A 186 8.06 18.24 12.19
N PRO A 187 9.26 17.74 11.84
CA PRO A 187 9.70 16.42 12.24
C PRO A 187 9.89 16.29 13.76
N THR A 188 9.40 15.18 14.33
CA THR A 188 9.60 14.82 15.73
C THR A 188 10.37 13.50 15.84
N PHE A 189 11.19 13.34 16.87
CA PHE A 189 11.97 12.13 17.09
C PHE A 189 12.26 11.90 18.58
N SER A 190 12.52 10.65 18.92
CA SER A 190 13.11 10.27 20.20
C SER A 190 14.33 9.38 19.98
N LEU A 191 15.06 9.04 21.05
CA LEU A 191 16.10 8.02 20.96
C LEU A 191 15.51 6.62 20.74
N GLU A 192 14.25 6.40 21.15
CA GLU A 192 13.54 5.12 21.01
C GLU A 192 13.07 4.87 19.58
N THR A 193 12.98 5.91 18.74
CA THR A 193 12.60 5.78 17.32
C THR A 193 13.81 5.58 16.38
N ARG A 194 15.02 5.42 16.91
CA ARG A 194 16.27 5.39 16.12
C ARG A 194 17.05 4.11 16.36
N GLY A 195 17.42 3.43 15.28
CA GLY A 195 18.23 2.21 15.34
C GLY A 195 17.58 1.08 16.14
N ILE A 196 16.25 0.97 16.09
CA ILE A 196 15.49 -0.09 16.74
C ILE A 196 15.95 -1.42 16.16
N THR A 197 16.40 -2.33 17.02
CA THR A 197 16.74 -3.69 16.59
C THR A 197 15.51 -4.55 16.71
N VAL A 198 15.15 -5.23 15.62
CA VAL A 198 14.08 -6.23 15.60
C VAL A 198 14.73 -7.58 15.34
N ASP A 199 14.77 -8.41 16.37
CA ASP A 199 15.45 -9.72 16.32
C ASP A 199 14.73 -10.69 15.36
N PRO A 200 15.42 -11.73 14.88
CA PRO A 200 14.82 -12.74 14.00
C PRO A 200 13.55 -13.35 14.59
N TYR A 201 12.47 -13.43 13.79
CA TYR A 201 11.20 -14.03 14.21
C TYR A 201 10.63 -13.40 15.49
N THR A 202 10.73 -12.08 15.59
CA THR A 202 10.18 -11.30 16.72
C THR A 202 9.39 -10.10 16.23
N GLU A 203 8.66 -9.50 17.16
CA GLU A 203 7.90 -8.27 16.97
C GLU A 203 8.28 -7.26 18.06
N VAL A 204 8.41 -5.99 17.65
CA VAL A 204 8.58 -4.86 18.54
C VAL A 204 7.36 -3.96 18.41
N GLU A 205 6.65 -3.76 19.52
CA GLU A 205 5.60 -2.76 19.61
C GLU A 205 6.17 -1.44 20.12
N LEU A 206 5.87 -0.35 19.40
CA LEU A 206 6.30 1.00 19.75
C LEU A 206 5.09 1.92 19.87
N SER A 207 4.84 2.44 21.07
CA SER A 207 3.87 3.53 21.25
C SER A 207 4.48 4.83 20.71
N VAL A 208 3.88 5.38 19.65
CA VAL A 208 4.32 6.64 19.05
C VAL A 208 3.50 7.84 19.53
N LEU A 209 2.34 7.59 20.16
CA LEU A 209 1.43 8.62 20.68
C LEU A 209 2.13 9.67 21.57
N PRO A 210 3.05 9.32 22.50
CA PRO A 210 3.69 10.33 23.36
C PRO A 210 4.53 11.36 22.60
N LEU A 211 4.98 11.04 21.38
CA LEU A 211 5.78 11.94 20.54
C LEU A 211 4.91 12.90 19.72
N VAL A 212 3.61 12.62 19.62
CA VAL A 212 2.62 13.36 18.83
C VAL A 212 1.34 13.67 19.63
N GLU A 213 1.44 13.72 20.96
CA GLU A 213 0.30 13.89 21.88
C GLU A 213 -0.53 15.15 21.57
N HIS A 214 0.15 16.22 21.16
CA HIS A 214 -0.48 17.52 20.86
C HIS A 214 -0.73 17.73 19.36
N ALA A 215 -0.40 16.74 18.52
CA ALA A 215 -0.59 16.84 17.08
C ALA A 215 -2.03 16.50 16.70
N GLU A 216 -2.53 17.16 15.66
CA GLU A 216 -3.83 16.85 15.06
C GLU A 216 -3.71 15.81 13.93
N ALA A 217 -2.52 15.69 13.35
CA ALA A 217 -2.18 14.77 12.28
C ALA A 217 -0.73 14.31 12.45
N VAL A 218 -0.41 13.10 11.97
CA VAL A 218 0.96 12.59 11.93
C VAL A 218 1.17 11.79 10.64
N ALA A 219 2.35 11.94 10.03
CA ALA A 219 2.85 10.95 9.08
C ALA A 219 3.99 10.16 9.73
N VAL A 220 3.97 8.84 9.53
CA VAL A 220 4.94 7.90 10.08
C VAL A 220 5.70 7.26 8.92
N HIS A 221 7.02 7.36 8.93
CA HIS A 221 7.89 6.67 7.98
C HIS A 221 8.75 5.64 8.71
N VAL A 222 8.49 4.38 8.42
CA VAL A 222 9.31 3.26 8.87
C VAL A 222 10.36 3.00 7.80
N ARG A 223 11.64 3.08 8.15
CA ARG A 223 12.74 2.76 7.23
C ARG A 223 13.77 1.84 7.87
N THR A 224 14.26 0.86 7.11
CA THR A 224 15.33 -0.04 7.59
C THR A 224 16.69 0.41 7.07
N ASN A 225 17.72 0.29 7.91
CA ASN A 225 19.12 0.43 7.51
C ASN A 225 19.74 -0.91 7.11
N ALA A 226 19.21 -2.00 7.68
CA ALA A 226 19.60 -3.38 7.41
C ALA A 226 18.38 -4.29 7.65
N GLY A 227 18.23 -5.33 6.82
CA GLY A 227 17.04 -6.18 6.83
C GLY A 227 15.79 -5.44 6.36
N ARG A 228 14.63 -6.00 6.68
CA ARG A 228 13.30 -5.51 6.31
C ARG A 228 12.32 -5.93 7.39
N VAL A 229 11.22 -5.21 7.51
CA VAL A 229 10.18 -5.48 8.52
C VAL A 229 8.80 -5.36 7.90
N ALA A 230 7.88 -6.17 8.39
CA ALA A 230 6.46 -5.92 8.20
C ALA A 230 6.02 -4.89 9.25
N ALA A 231 5.47 -3.77 8.78
CA ALA A 231 5.02 -2.68 9.64
C ALA A 231 3.49 -2.56 9.58
N ALA A 232 2.86 -2.40 10.74
CA ALA A 232 1.42 -2.12 10.86
C ALA A 232 1.19 -1.04 11.92
N LEU A 233 0.24 -0.14 11.68
CA LEU A 233 -0.06 0.98 12.57
C LEU A 233 -1.49 0.84 13.10
N TYR A 234 -1.61 0.56 14.39
CA TYR A 234 -2.88 0.48 15.09
C TYR A 234 -3.23 1.83 15.70
N ALA A 235 -4.44 2.34 15.42
CA ALA A 235 -4.92 3.60 15.94
C ALA A 235 -6.25 3.41 16.67
N GLN A 236 -6.26 3.71 17.97
CA GLN A 236 -7.45 3.62 18.80
C GLN A 236 -7.75 4.94 19.46
N ARG A 237 -9.03 5.29 19.46
CA ARG A 237 -9.55 6.51 20.07
C ARG A 237 -10.23 6.23 21.39
N SER A 238 -11.32 5.49 21.44
CA SER A 238 -11.95 5.12 22.72
C SER A 238 -13.08 4.13 22.51
N GLY A 239 -13.21 3.11 23.38
CA GLY A 239 -14.28 2.11 23.22
C GLY A 239 -14.13 1.38 21.88
N ARG A 240 -15.24 1.24 21.14
CA ARG A 240 -15.32 0.53 19.85
C ARG A 240 -14.85 1.36 18.65
N ASP A 241 -13.82 2.19 18.85
CA ASP A 241 -13.39 3.23 17.92
C ASP A 241 -11.88 3.04 17.64
N ALA A 242 -11.54 1.92 17.01
CA ALA A 242 -10.19 1.53 16.67
C ALA A 242 -10.15 0.86 15.30
N ASP A 243 -9.05 1.05 14.57
CA ASP A 243 -8.78 0.33 13.33
C ASP A 243 -7.27 0.38 13.00
N TRP A 244 -6.85 -0.41 12.01
CA TRP A 244 -5.51 -0.33 11.44
C TRP A 244 -5.46 0.80 10.41
N VAL A 245 -4.42 1.62 10.47
CA VAL A 245 -4.14 2.63 9.45
C VAL A 245 -3.44 1.93 8.28
N PRO A 246 -4.02 1.90 7.06
CA PRO A 246 -3.36 1.28 5.93
C PRO A 246 -2.05 1.98 5.58
N ALA A 247 -1.06 1.21 5.15
CA ALA A 247 0.13 1.77 4.54
C ALA A 247 -0.28 2.55 3.27
N THR A 248 0.31 3.73 3.09
CA THR A 248 0.04 4.59 1.94
C THR A 248 1.18 4.59 0.93
N ALA A 249 0.88 5.00 -0.30
CA ALA A 249 1.87 5.24 -1.34
C ALA A 249 3.02 6.14 -0.85
N ALA A 250 4.21 5.89 -1.40
CA ALA A 250 5.40 6.69 -1.11
C ALA A 250 5.19 8.17 -1.49
N PRO A 251 5.96 9.11 -0.92
CA PRO A 251 5.81 10.53 -1.21
C PRO A 251 5.81 10.85 -2.71
N ALA A 252 4.75 11.49 -3.18
CA ALA A 252 4.53 11.81 -4.59
C ALA A 252 3.74 13.12 -4.74
N THR A 253 3.75 13.70 -5.93
CA THR A 253 3.00 14.92 -6.27
C THR A 253 1.56 14.65 -6.70
N SER A 254 1.19 13.38 -6.86
CA SER A 254 -0.18 12.97 -7.19
C SER A 254 -0.54 11.71 -6.43
N HIS A 255 -1.72 11.72 -5.81
CA HIS A 255 -2.27 10.59 -5.07
C HIS A 255 -3.76 10.46 -5.35
N VAL A 256 -4.28 9.24 -5.21
CA VAL A 256 -5.71 8.97 -5.20
C VAL A 256 -6.04 8.08 -4.02
N ILE A 257 -6.98 8.52 -3.20
CA ILE A 257 -7.46 7.81 -2.00
C ILE A 257 -8.89 7.32 -2.28
N PRO A 258 -9.11 6.03 -2.53
CA PRO A 258 -10.45 5.45 -2.68
C PRO A 258 -11.10 5.20 -1.31
N GLY A 259 -12.37 4.81 -1.33
CA GLY A 259 -13.00 4.23 -0.15
C GLY A 259 -13.35 5.22 0.94
N ILE A 260 -13.79 6.44 0.61
CA ILE A 260 -14.26 7.37 1.63
C ILE A 260 -15.79 7.26 1.71
N PRO A 261 -16.36 6.50 2.66
CA PRO A 261 -17.80 6.31 2.74
C PRO A 261 -18.52 7.60 3.13
N GLY A 262 -19.70 7.78 2.55
CA GLY A 262 -20.68 8.79 2.90
C GLY A 262 -21.32 8.52 4.26
N GLY A 263 -22.41 9.23 4.57
CA GLY A 263 -23.12 9.15 5.85
C GLY A 263 -22.79 10.28 6.83
N ASP A 264 -23.20 10.12 8.08
CA ASP A 264 -22.94 11.12 9.12
C ASP A 264 -21.50 11.04 9.63
N GLY A 265 -21.08 12.04 10.43
CA GLY A 265 -19.75 12.07 11.01
C GLY A 265 -18.69 12.79 10.17
N ASN A 266 -17.43 12.61 10.55
CA ASN A 266 -16.30 13.42 10.06
C ASN A 266 -15.45 12.60 9.08
N ARG A 267 -14.99 13.25 8.01
CA ARG A 267 -13.92 12.73 7.15
C ARG A 267 -12.83 13.79 7.08
N ARG A 268 -11.61 13.40 7.44
CA ARG A 268 -10.46 14.31 7.51
C ARG A 268 -9.34 13.75 6.67
N LEU A 269 -8.96 14.50 5.66
CA LEU A 269 -7.70 14.27 4.96
C LEU A 269 -6.56 14.66 5.90
N ILE A 270 -5.58 13.78 5.99
CA ILE A 270 -4.28 13.99 6.61
C ILE A 270 -3.27 14.17 5.48
N LEU A 271 -2.55 15.30 5.50
CA LEU A 271 -1.51 15.63 4.53
C LEU A 271 -0.19 15.83 5.26
N ALA A 272 0.90 15.33 4.70
CA ALA A 272 2.25 15.61 5.16
C ALA A 272 3.13 16.02 3.99
N ALA A 273 3.72 17.21 4.05
CA ALA A 273 4.80 17.59 3.15
C ALA A 273 6.10 16.98 3.66
N VAL A 274 6.87 16.35 2.77
CA VAL A 274 8.20 15.81 3.11
C VAL A 274 9.34 16.70 2.61
N SER A 275 9.03 17.72 1.82
CA SER A 275 9.97 18.75 1.35
C SER A 275 10.28 19.78 2.43
N ASP A 276 11.40 20.48 2.29
CA ASP A 276 11.77 21.66 3.08
C ASP A 276 11.24 22.97 2.50
N GLU A 277 10.38 22.90 1.49
CA GLU A 277 9.70 24.02 0.84
C GLU A 277 8.20 24.02 1.15
N PRO A 278 7.54 25.20 1.24
CA PRO A 278 6.08 25.26 1.35
C PRO A 278 5.44 24.54 0.18
N THR A 279 4.39 23.77 0.45
CA THR A 279 3.73 22.93 -0.55
C THR A 279 2.28 23.37 -0.71
N THR A 280 1.89 23.68 -1.94
CA THR A 280 0.48 23.98 -2.28
C THR A 280 -0.17 22.72 -2.83
N VAL A 281 -1.35 22.38 -2.31
CA VAL A 281 -2.09 21.16 -2.64
C VAL A 281 -3.48 21.49 -3.14
N GLN A 282 -3.83 20.97 -4.31
CA GLN A 282 -5.17 20.96 -4.87
C GLN A 282 -5.84 19.60 -4.60
N LEU A 283 -7.07 19.65 -4.11
CA LEU A 283 -7.89 18.50 -3.79
C LEU A 283 -9.09 18.44 -4.75
N ARG A 284 -9.32 17.28 -5.36
CA ARG A 284 -10.51 17.02 -6.19
C ARG A 284 -11.30 15.88 -5.57
N LEU A 285 -12.51 16.18 -5.12
CA LEU A 285 -13.37 15.22 -4.44
C LEU A 285 -14.40 14.68 -5.43
N LEU A 286 -14.35 13.37 -5.69
CA LEU A 286 -15.16 12.71 -6.71
C LEU A 286 -16.27 11.90 -6.04
N THR A 287 -17.50 12.27 -6.31
CA THR A 287 -18.71 11.65 -5.72
C THR A 287 -19.52 10.92 -6.80
N PRO A 288 -20.60 10.19 -6.46
CA PRO A 288 -21.50 9.61 -7.45
C PRO A 288 -22.07 10.60 -8.46
N ASP A 289 -22.26 11.86 -8.06
CA ASP A 289 -22.79 12.91 -8.94
C ASP A 289 -21.68 13.66 -9.72
N GLY A 290 -20.43 13.22 -9.58
CA GLY A 290 -19.25 13.81 -10.22
C GLY A 290 -18.33 14.57 -9.26
N GLU A 291 -17.43 15.37 -9.83
CA GLU A 291 -16.48 16.18 -9.08
C GLU A 291 -17.17 17.34 -8.35
N VAL A 292 -16.85 17.51 -7.07
CA VAL A 292 -17.38 18.59 -6.24
C VAL A 292 -16.54 19.84 -6.44
N ASP A 293 -17.20 20.95 -6.79
CA ASP A 293 -16.58 22.28 -6.82
C ASP A 293 -16.68 22.93 -5.42
N ALA A 294 -15.54 23.07 -4.75
CA ALA A 294 -15.45 23.71 -3.45
C ALA A 294 -14.16 24.52 -3.30
N GLU A 295 -14.29 25.81 -3.02
CA GLU A 295 -13.15 26.72 -2.84
C GLU A 295 -12.19 26.26 -1.73
N THR A 296 -12.71 25.58 -0.70
CA THR A 296 -11.93 25.04 0.43
C THR A 296 -10.95 23.92 0.01
N LEU A 297 -11.02 23.44 -1.23
CA LEU A 297 -10.23 22.33 -1.75
C LEU A 297 -9.13 22.78 -2.75
N THR A 298 -9.10 24.05 -3.18
CA THR A 298 -8.29 24.46 -4.35
C THR A 298 -6.85 24.84 -4.01
N ASP A 299 -6.59 25.47 -2.86
CA ASP A 299 -5.28 26.00 -2.47
C ASP A 299 -4.98 25.68 -1.00
N VAL A 300 -4.77 24.39 -0.71
CA VAL A 300 -4.40 23.95 0.64
C VAL A 300 -2.89 24.12 0.83
N GLU A 301 -2.52 25.04 1.71
CA GLU A 301 -1.13 25.29 2.07
C GLU A 301 -0.65 24.32 3.15
N VAL A 302 0.49 23.67 2.89
CA VAL A 302 1.17 22.79 3.83
C VAL A 302 2.55 23.38 4.13
N ALA A 303 2.86 23.54 5.42
CA ALA A 303 4.16 24.02 5.85
C ALA A 303 5.27 23.01 5.51
N PRO A 304 6.52 23.47 5.32
CA PRO A 304 7.68 22.60 5.09
C PRO A 304 7.81 21.51 6.14
N ALA A 305 8.06 20.27 5.69
CA ALA A 305 8.33 19.10 6.52
C ALA A 305 7.29 18.87 7.64
N ALA A 306 6.04 19.27 7.42
CA ALA A 306 5.00 19.32 8.43
C ALA A 306 3.69 18.68 7.94
N THR A 307 2.79 18.44 8.88
CA THR A 307 1.47 17.88 8.61
C THR A 307 0.35 18.90 8.77
N THR A 308 -0.71 18.75 7.98
CA THR A 308 -1.96 19.48 8.16
C THR A 308 -3.15 18.54 7.99
N ARG A 309 -4.35 19.03 8.33
CA ARG A 309 -5.60 18.31 8.14
C ARG A 309 -6.63 19.17 7.42
N VAL A 310 -7.44 18.54 6.57
CA VAL A 310 -8.50 19.19 5.82
C VAL A 310 -9.81 18.44 6.06
N SER A 311 -10.86 19.16 6.43
CA SER A 311 -12.19 18.57 6.56
C SER A 311 -12.81 18.36 5.18
N LEU A 312 -13.30 17.14 4.93
CA LEU A 312 -14.02 16.78 3.70
C LEU A 312 -15.55 16.75 3.90
N GLU A 313 -16.03 16.86 5.15
CA GLU A 313 -17.44 16.64 5.51
C GLU A 313 -18.41 17.54 4.75
N GLY A 314 -18.14 18.85 4.71
CA GLY A 314 -18.98 19.81 4.00
C GLY A 314 -19.07 19.51 2.50
N PRO A 315 -17.93 19.46 1.78
CA PRO A 315 -17.90 19.14 0.35
C PRO A 315 -18.49 17.76 -0.02
N MET A 316 -18.36 16.74 0.82
CA MET A 316 -18.90 15.41 0.53
C MET A 316 -20.43 15.34 0.56
N GLU A 317 -21.10 16.23 1.30
CA GLU A 317 -22.55 16.22 1.48
C GLU A 317 -23.10 14.83 1.88
N ARG A 318 -22.34 14.07 2.69
CA ARG A 318 -22.64 12.70 3.14
C ARG A 318 -22.68 11.65 2.03
N ARG A 319 -22.05 11.88 0.87
CA ARG A 319 -21.96 10.90 -0.23
C ARG A 319 -20.61 10.21 -0.22
N ASP A 320 -20.56 9.00 -0.77
CA ASP A 320 -19.30 8.28 -0.96
C ASP A 320 -18.36 9.08 -1.87
N ALA A 321 -17.05 8.93 -1.65
CA ALA A 321 -16.09 9.68 -2.42
C ALA A 321 -14.76 8.95 -2.64
N THR A 322 -14.09 9.41 -3.69
CA THR A 322 -12.68 9.18 -4.00
C THR A 322 -12.01 10.55 -4.02
N LEU A 323 -10.86 10.68 -3.36
CA LEU A 323 -10.14 11.94 -3.28
C LEU A 323 -8.89 11.88 -4.15
N VAL A 324 -8.75 12.83 -5.08
CA VAL A 324 -7.51 13.05 -5.82
C VAL A 324 -6.76 14.21 -5.17
N VAL A 325 -5.46 14.01 -4.94
CA VAL A 325 -4.56 15.02 -4.38
C VAL A 325 -3.50 15.34 -5.43
N ILE A 326 -3.32 16.62 -5.74
CA ILE A 326 -2.29 17.11 -6.64
C ILE A 326 -1.49 18.17 -5.88
N ALA A 327 -0.19 17.98 -5.77
CA ALA A 327 0.72 18.87 -5.05
C ALA A 327 1.85 19.33 -5.96
N ASP A 328 2.41 20.51 -5.70
CA ASP A 328 3.60 20.98 -6.40
C ASP A 328 4.91 20.32 -5.89
N HIS A 329 4.88 19.76 -4.68
CA HIS A 329 5.97 19.02 -4.04
C HIS A 329 5.49 17.67 -3.51
N PRO A 330 6.38 16.68 -3.27
CA PRO A 330 5.98 15.37 -2.75
C PRO A 330 5.28 15.45 -1.39
N VAL A 331 4.11 14.82 -1.30
CA VAL A 331 3.32 14.69 -0.08
C VAL A 331 3.01 13.23 0.22
N VAL A 332 2.63 12.95 1.46
CA VAL A 332 2.08 11.68 1.95
C VAL A 332 0.67 11.95 2.46
N VAL A 333 -0.28 11.07 2.15
CA VAL A 333 -1.70 11.36 2.36
C VAL A 333 -2.48 10.15 2.89
N GLY A 334 -3.52 10.42 3.67
CA GLY A 334 -4.47 9.41 4.16
C GLY A 334 -5.76 10.08 4.61
N VAL A 335 -6.82 9.31 4.82
CA VAL A 335 -8.10 9.85 5.31
C VAL A 335 -8.52 9.09 6.56
N ALA A 336 -8.83 9.85 7.61
CA ALA A 336 -9.49 9.35 8.80
C ALA A 336 -11.00 9.57 8.67
N ILE A 337 -11.74 8.47 8.79
CA ILE A 337 -13.20 8.43 8.77
C ILE A 337 -13.66 8.19 10.19
N ARG A 338 -14.66 8.96 10.63
CA ARG A 338 -15.30 8.77 11.92
C ARG A 338 -16.79 8.82 11.74
N HIS A 339 -17.43 7.66 11.83
CA HIS A 339 -18.88 7.55 11.88
C HIS A 339 -19.35 7.53 13.34
N PRO A 340 -20.46 8.21 13.72
CA PRO A 340 -20.93 8.22 15.10
C PRO A 340 -21.27 6.83 15.65
N ASP A 341 -21.82 5.96 14.81
CA ASP A 341 -22.31 4.65 15.19
C ASP A 341 -21.37 3.50 14.77
N GLU A 342 -20.53 3.73 13.74
CA GLU A 342 -19.68 2.66 13.16
C GLU A 342 -18.21 2.74 13.56
N GLY A 343 -17.83 3.72 14.37
CA GLY A 343 -16.45 3.90 14.84
C GLY A 343 -15.55 4.60 13.82
N ALA A 344 -14.24 4.42 14.00
CA ALA A 344 -13.20 4.95 13.13
C ALA A 344 -12.78 3.91 12.12
N ALA A 345 -12.53 4.39 10.91
CA ALA A 345 -11.87 3.64 9.85
C ALA A 345 -10.85 4.54 9.17
N TYR A 346 -9.89 3.93 8.49
CA TYR A 346 -8.83 4.67 7.80
C TYR A 346 -8.68 4.17 6.37
N THR A 347 -8.40 5.09 5.45
CA THR A 347 -8.05 4.75 4.06
C THR A 347 -6.82 5.52 3.62
N ALA A 348 -6.16 5.07 2.58
CA ALA A 348 -4.85 5.53 2.15
C ALA A 348 -4.77 5.65 0.63
N ALA A 349 -3.78 6.42 0.15
CA ALA A 349 -3.51 6.48 -1.29
C ALA A 349 -2.99 5.15 -1.83
N THR A 350 -3.48 4.78 -3.02
CA THR A 350 -3.13 3.52 -3.70
C THR A 350 -2.72 3.72 -5.15
N GLU A 351 -2.07 2.70 -5.70
CA GLU A 351 -1.90 2.56 -7.15
C GLU A 351 -3.22 2.15 -7.81
N PRO A 352 -3.49 2.61 -9.06
CA PRO A 352 -4.71 2.27 -9.77
C PRO A 352 -4.71 0.85 -10.34
N LEU A 353 -5.90 0.30 -10.49
CA LEU A 353 -6.16 -0.81 -11.40
C LEU A 353 -6.19 -0.29 -12.83
N THR A 354 -5.39 -0.89 -13.70
CA THR A 354 -5.28 -0.48 -15.11
C THR A 354 -5.30 -1.69 -16.04
N PRO A 355 -5.92 -1.60 -17.24
CA PRO A 355 -5.92 -2.71 -18.18
C PRO A 355 -4.51 -3.24 -18.46
N GLY A 356 -4.28 -4.53 -18.21
CA GLY A 356 -2.95 -5.15 -18.27
C GLY A 356 -2.66 -6.03 -17.05
N PRO A 357 -1.39 -6.19 -16.66
CA PRO A 357 -0.98 -7.00 -15.50
C PRO A 357 -1.62 -6.56 -14.18
N ASP A 358 -1.91 -5.27 -14.05
CA ASP A 358 -2.44 -4.63 -12.83
C ASP A 358 -3.96 -4.39 -12.92
N ALA A 359 -4.66 -5.10 -13.80
CA ALA A 359 -6.10 -4.91 -14.02
C ALA A 359 -6.97 -5.45 -12.89
N ARG A 360 -6.40 -6.29 -12.02
CA ARG A 360 -7.15 -7.11 -11.06
C ARG A 360 -6.83 -6.72 -9.63
N ALA A 361 -7.85 -6.75 -8.79
CA ALA A 361 -7.73 -6.74 -7.33
C ALA A 361 -8.67 -7.77 -6.73
N VAL A 362 -8.43 -8.10 -5.47
CA VAL A 362 -9.22 -9.08 -4.72
C VAL A 362 -9.74 -8.43 -3.45
N ALA A 363 -11.00 -8.67 -3.11
CA ALA A 363 -11.54 -8.49 -1.77
C ALA A 363 -11.68 -9.88 -1.12
N PRO A 364 -10.79 -10.25 -0.17
CA PRO A 364 -10.83 -11.54 0.52
C PRO A 364 -12.09 -11.80 1.35
N PRO A 365 -12.30 -13.04 1.84
CA PRO A 365 -13.40 -13.34 2.75
C PRO A 365 -13.44 -12.50 4.04
N PRO A 366 -14.58 -11.89 4.39
CA PRO A 366 -14.83 -11.38 5.72
C PRO A 366 -15.41 -12.49 6.62
N PHE A 367 -15.86 -12.14 7.83
CA PHE A 367 -16.67 -13.05 8.65
C PHE A 367 -18.01 -13.36 7.97
N ASP A 368 -18.60 -14.53 8.25
CA ASP A 368 -19.88 -14.96 7.66
C ASP A 368 -21.05 -14.01 7.96
N ASP A 369 -21.00 -13.29 9.08
CA ASP A 369 -22.00 -12.32 9.52
C ASP A 369 -21.69 -10.87 9.11
N ALA A 370 -20.63 -10.65 8.33
CA ALA A 370 -20.20 -9.32 7.94
C ALA A 370 -21.00 -8.77 6.75
N GLU A 371 -21.36 -7.49 6.83
CA GLU A 371 -21.80 -6.71 5.68
C GLU A 371 -20.56 -6.22 4.91
N HIS A 372 -20.65 -6.16 3.59
CA HIS A 372 -19.54 -5.73 2.76
C HIS A 372 -20.01 -4.80 1.63
N ALA A 373 -19.19 -3.80 1.34
CA ALA A 373 -19.41 -2.88 0.24
C ALA A 373 -18.10 -2.66 -0.54
N LEU A 374 -18.24 -2.31 -1.82
CA LEU A 374 -17.14 -1.86 -2.65
C LEU A 374 -17.35 -0.39 -3.03
N LEU A 375 -16.25 0.33 -3.18
CA LEU A 375 -16.22 1.70 -3.67
C LEU A 375 -15.20 1.80 -4.80
N LEU A 376 -15.65 2.22 -5.98
CA LEU A 376 -14.86 2.28 -7.20
C LEU A 376 -14.77 3.73 -7.69
N GLY A 377 -13.57 4.31 -7.73
CA GLY A 377 -13.32 5.66 -8.21
C GLY A 377 -12.61 5.68 -9.56
N ALA A 378 -13.08 6.49 -10.50
CA ALA A 378 -12.45 6.66 -11.82
C ALA A 378 -12.06 8.13 -12.05
N PRO A 379 -10.86 8.57 -11.65
CA PRO A 379 -10.52 9.99 -11.55
C PRO A 379 -10.34 10.75 -12.87
N GLU A 380 -10.05 10.04 -13.96
CA GLU A 380 -9.67 10.66 -15.24
C GLU A 380 -10.60 10.30 -16.39
N LYS A 381 -10.92 9.02 -16.55
CA LYS A 381 -11.71 8.49 -17.66
C LYS A 381 -12.64 7.41 -17.15
N ALA A 382 -13.80 7.30 -17.79
CA ALA A 382 -14.73 6.22 -17.50
C ALA A 382 -14.06 4.86 -17.72
N ALA A 383 -14.46 3.88 -16.92
CA ALA A 383 -13.92 2.54 -16.98
C ALA A 383 -15.03 1.52 -16.74
N THR A 384 -14.93 0.39 -17.43
CA THR A 384 -15.80 -0.76 -17.20
C THR A 384 -15.08 -1.74 -16.30
N VAL A 385 -15.73 -2.10 -15.19
CA VAL A 385 -15.23 -3.02 -14.19
C VAL A 385 -16.13 -4.25 -14.17
N THR A 386 -15.52 -5.42 -14.14
CA THR A 386 -16.22 -6.69 -13.93
C THR A 386 -15.98 -7.12 -12.48
N LEU A 387 -17.07 -7.32 -11.75
CA LEU A 387 -17.08 -7.79 -10.37
C LEU A 387 -17.54 -9.25 -10.38
N THR A 388 -16.66 -10.17 -10.06
CA THR A 388 -16.96 -11.60 -10.05
C THR A 388 -17.07 -12.08 -8.62
N PRO A 389 -18.27 -12.49 -8.16
CA PRO A 389 -18.42 -13.11 -6.84
C PRO A 389 -17.78 -14.51 -6.85
N VAL A 390 -17.16 -14.87 -5.73
CA VAL A 390 -16.49 -16.16 -5.56
C VAL A 390 -17.08 -16.83 -4.32
N GLU A 391 -17.62 -18.04 -4.50
CA GLU A 391 -18.14 -18.86 -3.40
C GLU A 391 -17.00 -19.55 -2.63
N ALA A 392 -17.32 -20.13 -1.47
CA ALA A 392 -16.33 -20.77 -0.59
C ALA A 392 -15.53 -21.91 -1.23
N ARG A 393 -16.05 -22.54 -2.29
CA ARG A 393 -15.35 -23.59 -3.07
C ARG A 393 -14.66 -23.07 -4.34
N GLY A 394 -14.45 -21.76 -4.42
CA GLY A 394 -13.82 -21.13 -5.59
C GLY A 394 -14.72 -21.02 -6.83
N GLU A 395 -15.97 -21.51 -6.77
CA GLU A 395 -16.93 -21.36 -7.85
C GLU A 395 -17.19 -19.86 -8.10
N GLN A 396 -16.92 -19.42 -9.33
CA GLN A 396 -17.18 -18.05 -9.76
C GLN A 396 -18.63 -17.92 -10.20
N GLY A 397 -19.37 -17.05 -9.51
CA GLY A 397 -20.77 -16.76 -9.83
C GLY A 397 -20.92 -15.86 -11.07
N GLU A 398 -22.15 -15.39 -11.32
CA GLU A 398 -22.44 -14.52 -12.46
C GLU A 398 -21.71 -13.17 -12.34
N PRO A 399 -20.83 -12.79 -13.29
CA PRO A 399 -20.09 -11.54 -13.19
C PRO A 399 -21.00 -10.31 -13.36
N LEU A 400 -20.89 -9.37 -12.43
CA LEU A 400 -21.56 -8.07 -12.48
C LEU A 400 -20.67 -7.06 -13.21
N ARG A 401 -21.08 -6.64 -14.40
CA ARG A 401 -20.39 -5.59 -15.15
C ARG A 401 -20.96 -4.22 -14.78
N VAL A 402 -20.11 -3.33 -14.29
CA VAL A 402 -20.44 -1.95 -13.94
C VAL A 402 -19.58 -0.97 -14.73
N THR A 403 -20.10 0.23 -14.94
CA THR A 403 -19.34 1.34 -15.53
C THR A 403 -19.20 2.43 -14.49
N VAL A 404 -17.97 2.83 -14.22
CA VAL A 404 -17.64 3.98 -13.39
C VAL A 404 -17.40 5.15 -14.33
N GLU A 405 -18.17 6.22 -14.18
CA GLU A 405 -18.06 7.40 -15.03
C GLU A 405 -16.77 8.20 -14.73
N ALA A 406 -16.31 8.99 -15.70
CA ALA A 406 -15.12 9.81 -15.51
C ALA A 406 -15.36 10.86 -14.42
N GLY A 407 -14.41 11.00 -13.49
CA GLY A 407 -14.48 11.98 -12.40
C GLY A 407 -15.54 11.65 -11.34
N SER A 408 -15.91 10.38 -11.16
CA SER A 408 -16.91 9.97 -10.18
C SER A 408 -16.49 8.76 -9.34
N THR A 409 -17.29 8.48 -8.31
CA THR A 409 -17.19 7.29 -7.46
C THR A 409 -18.49 6.49 -7.56
N LEU A 410 -18.39 5.18 -7.69
CA LEU A 410 -19.53 4.27 -7.76
C LEU A 410 -19.46 3.26 -6.60
N ALA A 411 -20.57 3.12 -5.87
CA ALA A 411 -20.85 1.99 -4.99
C ALA A 411 -21.74 1.00 -5.75
N PRO A 412 -21.22 -0.14 -6.25
CA PRO A 412 -22.03 -1.15 -6.91
C PRO A 412 -22.94 -1.87 -5.91
N ASP A 413 -24.10 -2.30 -6.40
CA ASP A 413 -25.05 -3.16 -5.67
C ASP A 413 -24.57 -4.62 -5.71
N LEU A 414 -24.16 -5.15 -4.55
CA LEU A 414 -23.56 -6.47 -4.41
C LEU A 414 -24.57 -7.55 -3.96
N ASP A 415 -25.82 -7.18 -3.62
CA ASP A 415 -26.86 -8.09 -3.09
C ASP A 415 -27.31 -9.16 -4.11
N ARG A 416 -26.80 -9.09 -5.34
CA ARG A 416 -27.13 -10.03 -6.42
C ARG A 416 -26.34 -11.34 -6.37
N ALA A 417 -25.45 -11.50 -5.39
CA ALA A 417 -24.53 -12.62 -5.28
C ALA A 417 -24.63 -13.33 -3.92
N ASP A 418 -25.81 -13.90 -3.62
CA ASP A 418 -26.03 -14.72 -2.42
C ASP A 418 -24.99 -15.86 -2.33
N GLY A 419 -24.27 -15.95 -1.21
CA GLY A 419 -23.26 -16.99 -0.97
C GLY A 419 -21.84 -16.66 -1.43
N ALA A 420 -21.63 -15.49 -2.04
CA ALA A 420 -20.28 -14.99 -2.32
C ALA A 420 -19.54 -14.73 -1.01
N VAL A 421 -18.33 -15.27 -0.90
CA VAL A 421 -17.43 -15.01 0.23
C VAL A 421 -16.29 -14.09 -0.18
N ALA A 422 -15.91 -14.00 -1.46
CA ALA A 422 -14.88 -13.09 -1.94
C ALA A 422 -15.30 -12.43 -3.26
N TRP A 423 -14.60 -11.35 -3.62
CA TRP A 423 -14.83 -10.64 -4.90
C TRP A 423 -13.54 -10.47 -5.68
N LEU A 424 -13.57 -10.82 -6.96
CA LEU A 424 -12.56 -10.43 -7.93
C LEU A 424 -13.02 -9.16 -8.65
N VAL A 425 -12.20 -8.12 -8.62
CA VAL A 425 -12.44 -6.82 -9.25
C VAL A 425 -11.50 -6.70 -10.45
N GLU A 426 -12.02 -6.62 -11.67
CA GLU A 426 -11.21 -6.55 -12.89
C GLU A 426 -11.60 -5.36 -13.77
N VAL A 427 -10.65 -4.47 -14.06
CA VAL A 427 -10.81 -3.39 -15.05
C VAL A 427 -10.61 -3.97 -16.45
N VAL A 428 -11.68 -4.01 -17.23
CA VAL A 428 -11.64 -4.62 -18.57
C VAL A 428 -11.33 -3.61 -19.67
N GLU A 429 -11.79 -2.36 -19.53
CA GLU A 429 -11.54 -1.29 -20.48
C GLU A 429 -11.66 0.10 -19.82
N GLY A 430 -11.03 1.10 -20.42
CA GLY A 430 -11.16 2.51 -20.02
C GLY A 430 -9.96 3.06 -19.25
N GLY A 431 -10.25 3.93 -18.28
CA GLY A 431 -9.26 4.61 -17.44
C GLY A 431 -8.78 3.83 -16.21
N PRO A 432 -7.84 4.41 -15.44
CA PRO A 432 -7.46 3.88 -14.14
C PRO A 432 -8.66 3.89 -13.17
N VAL A 433 -8.81 2.81 -12.39
CA VAL A 433 -9.82 2.69 -11.34
C VAL A 433 -9.12 2.44 -10.00
N HIS A 434 -9.50 3.19 -8.97
CA HIS A 434 -9.10 2.90 -7.60
C HIS A 434 -10.26 2.24 -6.89
N ALA A 435 -10.00 1.16 -6.17
CA ALA A 435 -11.02 0.40 -5.46
C ALA A 435 -10.72 0.35 -3.97
N ALA A 436 -11.76 0.28 -3.17
CA ALA A 436 -11.68 -0.03 -1.75
C ALA A 436 -12.87 -0.91 -1.37
N ARG A 437 -12.69 -1.70 -0.32
CA ARG A 437 -13.78 -2.38 0.35
C ARG A 437 -14.06 -1.74 1.70
N MET A 438 -15.29 -1.92 2.15
CA MET A 438 -15.71 -1.64 3.50
C MET A 438 -16.32 -2.91 4.07
N VAL A 439 -15.96 -3.26 5.30
CA VAL A 439 -16.49 -4.41 6.02
C VAL A 439 -17.08 -3.94 7.33
N THR A 440 -18.33 -4.33 7.60
CA THR A 440 -19.06 -3.96 8.82
C THR A 440 -19.45 -5.22 9.58
N VAL A 441 -19.13 -5.26 10.87
CA VAL A 441 -19.46 -6.36 11.79
C VAL A 441 -19.96 -5.77 13.08
N ASP A 442 -21.09 -6.27 13.60
CA ASP A 442 -21.70 -5.80 14.85
C ASP A 442 -21.88 -4.26 14.92
N GLY A 443 -22.16 -3.66 13.76
CA GLY A 443 -22.38 -2.22 13.59
C GLY A 443 -21.12 -1.36 13.55
N THR A 444 -19.91 -1.93 13.59
CA THR A 444 -18.64 -1.20 13.41
C THR A 444 -17.97 -1.56 12.10
N SER A 445 -17.33 -0.58 11.47
CA SER A 445 -16.83 -0.68 10.10
C SER A 445 -15.33 -0.44 10.00
N SER A 446 -14.68 -1.17 9.09
CA SER A 446 -13.31 -0.89 8.65
C SER A 446 -13.28 -0.72 7.13
N VAL A 447 -12.28 0.01 6.63
CA VAL A 447 -12.10 0.29 5.20
C VAL A 447 -10.71 -0.17 4.79
N LEU A 448 -10.65 -0.91 3.68
CA LEU A 448 -9.39 -1.36 3.10
C LEU A 448 -9.30 -0.99 1.63
N PRO A 449 -8.33 -0.15 1.24
CA PRO A 449 -8.00 0.06 -0.16
C PRO A 449 -7.54 -1.25 -0.82
N LEU A 450 -8.08 -1.52 -2.00
CA LEU A 450 -7.67 -2.65 -2.82
C LEU A 450 -6.50 -2.23 -3.71
N LEU A 451 -5.48 -3.07 -3.77
CA LEU A 451 -4.28 -2.87 -4.59
C LEU A 451 -4.32 -3.80 -5.80
N PRO A 452 -3.57 -3.48 -6.87
CA PRO A 452 -3.29 -4.44 -7.91
C PRO A 452 -2.76 -5.76 -7.32
N ALA A 453 -3.37 -6.85 -7.75
CA ALA A 453 -3.01 -8.22 -7.40
C ALA A 453 -2.47 -8.93 -8.66
N PRO A 454 -1.26 -8.58 -9.13
CA PRO A 454 -0.74 -9.10 -10.38
C PRO A 454 -0.44 -10.60 -10.27
N VAL A 455 -0.82 -11.33 -11.32
CA VAL A 455 -0.42 -12.74 -11.51
C VAL A 455 0.95 -12.86 -12.18
N GLN A 456 1.41 -11.77 -12.79
CA GLN A 456 2.70 -11.67 -13.46
C GLN A 456 3.34 -10.32 -13.17
N VAL A 457 4.65 -10.31 -12.98
CA VAL A 457 5.44 -9.10 -12.75
C VAL A 457 6.45 -8.89 -13.89
N PRO A 458 6.68 -7.64 -14.32
CA PRO A 458 7.71 -7.35 -15.30
C PRO A 458 9.09 -7.58 -14.70
N LEU A 459 9.90 -8.41 -15.35
CA LEU A 459 11.29 -8.57 -15.00
C LEU A 459 12.09 -7.35 -15.47
N PRO A 460 13.08 -6.88 -14.68
CA PRO A 460 14.00 -5.86 -15.14
C PRO A 460 14.72 -6.36 -16.39
N PRO A 461 14.93 -5.50 -17.41
CA PRO A 461 15.57 -5.90 -18.64
C PRO A 461 16.98 -6.41 -18.35
N VAL A 462 17.22 -7.70 -18.60
CA VAL A 462 18.56 -8.30 -18.43
C VAL A 462 19.43 -7.84 -19.61
N VAL A 463 20.26 -6.85 -19.37
CA VAL A 463 21.31 -6.47 -20.32
C VAL A 463 22.51 -7.39 -20.12
N ASN A 464 22.95 -8.03 -21.20
CA ASN A 464 24.27 -8.68 -21.25
C ASN A 464 25.35 -7.61 -21.18
N SER A 465 25.64 -7.12 -19.98
CA SER A 465 26.78 -6.24 -19.77
C SER A 465 28.02 -7.13 -19.63
N MET A 466 28.81 -7.26 -20.69
CA MET A 466 30.20 -7.76 -20.59
C MET A 466 31.12 -6.78 -19.82
N THR A 467 30.57 -5.71 -19.23
CA THR A 467 31.27 -4.72 -18.41
C THR A 467 31.64 -5.19 -16.99
N GLY A 468 31.24 -6.41 -16.58
CA GLY A 468 31.63 -6.99 -15.28
C GLY A 468 33.01 -7.65 -15.23
N ILE A 469 33.73 -7.74 -16.36
CA ILE A 469 35.07 -8.38 -16.42
C ILE A 469 36.06 -7.43 -17.11
N VAL A 470 36.36 -6.30 -16.48
CA VAL A 470 37.67 -5.65 -16.63
C VAL A 470 38.06 -5.11 -15.25
N PRO A 471 39.18 -5.57 -14.65
CA PRO A 471 39.63 -5.13 -13.32
C PRO A 471 40.08 -3.67 -13.28
#